data_AF-A0A532TNN9-F1
#
_entry.id   AF-A0A532TNN9-F1
#
_cell.length_a   1.000
_cell.length_b   1.000
_cell.length_c   1.000
_cell.angle_alpha   90.00
_cell.angle_beta   90.00
_cell.angle_gamma   90.00
#
_symmetry.space_group_name_H-M   'P 1'
#
loop_
_entity.id
_entity.type
_entity.pdbx_description
1 polymer ?
#
loop_
_entity_poly.entity_id
_entity_poly.type
_entity_poly.pdbx_seq_one_letter_code
_entity_poly.pdbx_strand_id
1 'polypeptide(L)'
;MKSKKKLQKIEWKQSLFKSLIYRSITLILGTLTAYIITGSLAIATGTALLTEFVQSLFYFSYEITWSNVSRRKIENKIIEKIKLREINLKLDFSSIKELAYQLSQIDTFIPKLYISLKRIFINMLENEELEEIHDDIEKYKDYFEAVHSSRKMFFPKKKA
;
A
#
# COMPACT_ATOMS: atom_id res chain seq x y z
N MET A 1 26.06 11.79 -0.53
CA MET A 1 25.39 11.28 -1.76
C MET A 1 26.33 10.93 -2.94
N LYS A 2 27.49 11.60 -3.12
CA LYS A 2 28.46 11.30 -4.20
C LYS A 2 29.18 9.93 -4.07
N SER A 3 29.36 9.41 -2.85
CA SER A 3 30.06 8.12 -2.60
C SER A 3 29.26 6.90 -3.10
N LYS A 4 27.94 6.83 -2.84
CA LYS A 4 27.08 5.71 -3.28
C LYS A 4 27.04 5.53 -4.80
N LYS A 5 27.00 6.63 -5.58
CA LYS A 5 27.04 6.57 -7.05
C LYS A 5 28.35 6.00 -7.60
N LYS A 6 29.47 6.19 -6.89
CA LYS A 6 30.79 5.70 -7.31
C LYS A 6 30.92 4.19 -7.06
N LEU A 7 30.40 3.70 -5.93
CA LEU A 7 30.34 2.27 -5.58
C LEU A 7 29.43 1.49 -6.53
N GLN A 8 28.21 1.98 -6.81
CA GLN A 8 27.29 1.36 -7.78
C GLN A 8 27.90 1.22 -9.19
N LYS A 9 28.68 2.22 -9.62
CA LYS A 9 29.32 2.21 -10.94
C LYS A 9 30.46 1.18 -11.03
N ILE A 10 31.11 0.86 -9.90
CA ILE A 10 32.14 -0.17 -9.81
C ILE A 10 31.49 -1.56 -9.83
N GLU A 11 30.41 -1.75 -9.07
CA GLU A 11 29.64 -3.01 -9.04
C GLU A 11 29.04 -3.37 -10.40
N TRP A 12 28.50 -2.40 -11.13
CA TRP A 12 27.93 -2.66 -12.45
C TRP A 12 28.99 -3.07 -13.48
N LYS A 13 30.16 -2.42 -13.46
CA LYS A 13 31.30 -2.80 -14.31
C LYS A 13 31.82 -4.21 -13.97
N GLN A 14 31.93 -4.54 -12.69
CA GLN A 14 32.33 -5.88 -12.25
C GLN A 14 31.30 -6.95 -12.63
N SER A 15 30.00 -6.65 -12.51
CA SER A 15 28.92 -7.55 -12.90
C SER A 15 28.93 -7.83 -14.40
N LEU A 16 29.07 -6.79 -15.23
CA LEU A 16 29.22 -6.93 -16.68
C LEU A 16 30.45 -7.75 -17.06
N PHE A 17 31.59 -7.49 -16.41
CA PHE A 17 32.83 -8.21 -16.69
C PHE A 17 32.72 -9.69 -16.30
N LYS A 18 32.11 -10.00 -15.14
CA LYS A 18 31.82 -11.38 -14.73
C LYS A 18 30.89 -12.08 -15.72
N SER A 19 29.82 -11.40 -16.16
CA SER A 19 28.89 -11.94 -17.16
C SER A 19 29.58 -12.22 -18.50
N LEU A 20 30.47 -11.32 -18.94
CA LEU A 20 31.21 -11.45 -20.19
C LEU A 20 32.21 -12.62 -20.14
N ILE A 21 32.92 -12.79 -19.02
CA ILE A 21 33.82 -13.92 -18.80
C ILE A 21 33.03 -15.22 -18.82
N TYR A 22 31.92 -15.29 -18.08
CA TYR A 22 31.10 -16.50 -18.02
C TYR A 22 30.61 -16.90 -19.42
N ARG A 23 30.04 -15.95 -20.18
CA ARG A 23 29.61 -16.21 -21.57
C ARG A 23 30.74 -16.65 -22.48
N SER A 24 31.91 -16.04 -22.37
CA SER A 24 33.09 -16.44 -23.17
C SER A 24 33.51 -17.88 -22.87
N ILE A 25 33.52 -18.28 -21.59
CA ILE A 25 33.86 -19.64 -21.18
C ILE A 25 32.83 -20.63 -21.72
N THR A 26 31.54 -20.34 -21.56
CA THR A 26 30.45 -21.23 -22.02
C THR A 26 30.46 -21.39 -23.53
N LEU A 27 30.75 -20.32 -24.28
CA LEU A 27 30.84 -20.34 -25.73
C LEU A 27 32.05 -21.14 -26.22
N ILE A 28 33.22 -20.97 -25.60
CA ILE A 28 34.42 -21.76 -25.90
C ILE A 28 34.15 -23.24 -25.60
N LEU A 29 33.57 -23.55 -24.44
CA LEU A 29 33.26 -24.92 -24.06
C LEU A 29 32.26 -25.56 -25.03
N GLY A 30 31.17 -24.86 -25.35
CA GLY A 30 30.16 -25.33 -26.29
C GLY A 30 30.73 -25.56 -27.70
N THR A 31 31.61 -24.67 -28.14
CA THR A 31 32.31 -24.82 -29.42
C THR A 31 33.27 -26.02 -29.39
N LEU A 32 34.03 -26.21 -28.30
CA LEU A 32 34.97 -27.33 -28.17
C LEU A 32 34.23 -28.67 -28.15
N THR A 33 33.15 -28.77 -27.38
CA THR A 33 32.33 -29.98 -27.31
C THR A 33 31.68 -30.28 -28.66
N ALA A 34 31.09 -29.28 -29.32
CA ALA A 34 30.52 -29.46 -30.64
C ALA A 34 31.59 -29.83 -31.69
N TYR A 35 32.80 -29.29 -31.58
CA TYR A 35 33.91 -29.60 -32.47
C TYR A 35 34.40 -31.04 -32.31
N ILE A 36 34.50 -31.54 -31.06
CA ILE A 36 34.84 -32.94 -30.79
C ILE A 36 33.84 -33.89 -31.45
N ILE A 37 32.55 -33.51 -31.48
CA ILE A 37 31.48 -34.33 -32.05
C ILE A 37 31.42 -34.22 -33.58
N THR A 38 31.55 -33.02 -34.13
CA THR A 38 31.33 -32.75 -35.57
C THR A 38 32.60 -32.76 -36.41
N GLY A 39 33.79 -32.65 -35.80
CA GLY A 39 35.08 -32.55 -36.48
C GLY A 39 35.26 -31.27 -37.31
N SER A 40 34.31 -30.33 -37.27
CA SER A 40 34.29 -29.12 -38.10
C SER A 40 34.13 -27.87 -37.24
N LEU A 41 35.12 -26.97 -37.31
CA LEU A 41 35.14 -25.76 -36.50
C LEU A 41 34.01 -24.80 -36.87
N ALA A 42 33.67 -24.72 -38.16
CA ALA A 42 32.59 -23.88 -38.67
C ALA A 42 31.22 -24.34 -38.13
N ILE A 43 30.96 -25.65 -38.17
CA ILE A 43 29.70 -26.23 -37.68
C ILE A 43 29.61 -26.10 -36.15
N ALA A 44 30.71 -26.36 -35.45
CA ALA A 44 30.78 -26.25 -34.00
C ALA A 44 30.51 -24.84 -33.48
N THR A 45 31.16 -23.84 -34.11
CA THR A 45 31.01 -22.43 -33.73
C THR A 45 29.61 -21.91 -34.07
N GLY A 46 29.09 -22.27 -35.25
CA GLY A 46 27.72 -21.95 -35.65
C GLY A 46 26.68 -22.53 -34.68
N THR A 47 26.87 -23.77 -34.25
CA THR A 47 25.98 -24.44 -33.30
C THR A 47 26.01 -23.78 -31.92
N ALA A 48 27.21 -23.44 -31.41
CA ALA A 48 27.36 -22.78 -30.11
C ALA A 48 26.72 -21.39 -30.10
N LEU A 49 26.94 -20.58 -31.15
CA LEU A 49 26.33 -19.25 -31.29
C LEU A 49 24.81 -19.33 -31.40
N LEU A 50 24.30 -20.27 -32.19
CA LEU A 50 22.86 -20.45 -32.36
C LEU A 50 22.20 -20.88 -31.04
N THR A 51 22.86 -21.76 -30.28
CA THR A 51 22.38 -22.20 -28.97
C THR A 51 22.27 -21.03 -27.99
N GLU A 52 23.33 -20.23 -27.87
CA GLU A 52 23.35 -19.06 -26.97
C GLU A 52 22.31 -18.00 -27.39
N PHE A 53 22.12 -17.81 -28.70
CA PHE A 53 21.11 -16.89 -29.23
C PHE A 53 19.69 -17.35 -28.90
N VAL A 54 19.39 -18.63 -29.13
CA VAL A 54 18.09 -19.24 -28.81
C VAL A 54 17.84 -19.17 -27.29
N GLN A 55 18.82 -19.53 -26.46
CA GLN A 55 18.72 -19.40 -25.00
C GLN A 55 18.42 -17.96 -24.57
N SER A 56 19.09 -16.97 -25.17
CA SER A 56 18.84 -15.56 -24.88
C SER A 56 17.40 -15.14 -25.24
N LEU A 57 16.87 -15.59 -26.37
CA LEU A 57 15.49 -15.30 -26.79
C LEU A 57 14.46 -15.93 -25.84
N PHE A 58 14.69 -17.18 -25.44
CA PHE A 58 13.81 -17.88 -24.49
C PHE A 58 13.82 -17.20 -23.12
N TYR A 59 15.00 -16.84 -22.60
CA TYR A 59 15.09 -16.14 -21.31
C TYR A 59 14.39 -14.78 -21.36
N PHE A 60 14.61 -14.01 -22.42
CA PHE A 60 13.95 -12.71 -22.59
C PHE A 60 12.43 -12.84 -22.69
N SER A 61 11.93 -13.82 -23.45
CA SER A 61 10.49 -14.10 -23.57
C SER A 61 9.87 -14.53 -22.24
N TYR A 62 10.58 -15.36 -21.48
CA TYR A 62 10.19 -15.75 -20.13
C TYR A 62 10.12 -14.53 -19.20
N GLU A 63 11.14 -13.67 -19.21
CA GLU A 63 11.18 -12.48 -18.34
C GLU A 63 10.06 -11.48 -18.67
N ILE A 64 9.76 -11.24 -19.96
CA ILE A 64 8.61 -10.41 -20.36
C ILE A 64 7.30 -11.02 -19.90
N THR A 65 7.10 -12.32 -20.14
CA THR A 65 5.84 -13.00 -19.80
C THR A 65 5.64 -13.00 -18.29
N TRP A 66 6.68 -13.37 -17.53
CA TRP A 66 6.63 -13.45 -16.08
C TRP A 66 6.50 -12.08 -15.42
N SER A 67 7.19 -11.06 -15.93
CA SER A 67 7.09 -9.70 -15.40
C SER A 67 5.69 -9.11 -15.59
N ASN A 68 5.05 -9.34 -16.74
CA ASN A 68 3.67 -8.91 -16.98
C ASN A 68 2.67 -9.61 -16.05
N VAL A 69 2.79 -10.92 -15.85
CA VAL A 69 1.92 -11.67 -14.92
C VAL A 69 2.15 -11.22 -13.47
N SER A 70 3.40 -11.04 -13.07
CA SER A 70 3.76 -10.61 -11.71
C SER A 70 3.28 -9.19 -11.42
N ARG A 71 3.41 -8.26 -12.36
CA ARG A 71 2.87 -6.89 -12.25
C ARG A 71 1.37 -6.90 -12.01
N ARG A 72 0.61 -7.64 -12.82
CA ARG A 72 -0.86 -7.77 -12.66
C ARG A 72 -1.26 -8.30 -11.27
N LYS A 73 -0.53 -9.29 -10.75
CA LYS A 73 -0.79 -9.82 -9.38
C LYS A 73 -0.55 -8.78 -8.29
N ILE A 74 0.49 -7.96 -8.44
CA ILE A 74 0.81 -6.90 -7.47
C ILE A 74 -0.24 -5.79 -7.53
N GLU A 75 -0.61 -5.35 -8.74
CA GLU A 75 -1.66 -4.34 -8.97
C GLU A 75 -2.99 -4.77 -8.34
N ASN A 76 -3.42 -6.01 -8.59
CA ASN A 76 -4.66 -6.54 -8.00
C ASN A 76 -4.63 -6.54 -6.46
N LYS A 77 -3.50 -6.96 -5.85
CA LYS A 77 -3.34 -6.94 -4.40
C LYS A 77 -3.37 -5.51 -3.82
N ILE A 78 -2.83 -4.54 -4.55
CA ILE A 78 -2.86 -3.13 -4.12
C ILE A 78 -4.29 -2.60 -4.20
N ILE A 79 -4.99 -2.85 -5.30
CA ILE A 79 -6.39 -2.43 -5.49
C ILE A 79 -7.29 -3.04 -4.42
N GLU A 80 -7.15 -4.33 -4.12
CA GLU A 80 -7.91 -4.99 -3.03
C GLU A 80 -7.65 -4.32 -1.68
N LYS A 81 -6.38 -4.03 -1.34
CA LYS A 81 -6.04 -3.34 -0.09
C LYS A 81 -6.63 -1.93 -0.01
N ILE A 82 -6.66 -1.19 -1.12
CA ILE A 82 -7.25 0.15 -1.19
C ILE A 82 -8.76 0.06 -0.98
N LYS A 83 -9.44 -0.87 -1.65
CA LYS A 83 -10.88 -1.12 -1.47
C LYS A 83 -11.23 -1.48 -0.04
N LEU A 84 -10.45 -2.36 0.59
CA LEU A 84 -10.67 -2.73 2.00
C LEU A 84 -10.50 -1.53 2.94
N ARG A 85 -9.51 -0.66 2.70
CA ARG A 85 -9.34 0.58 3.47
C ARG A 85 -10.53 1.51 3.29
N GLU A 86 -11.01 1.69 2.06
CA GLU A 86 -12.18 2.52 1.78
C GLU A 86 -13.45 1.99 2.49
N ILE A 87 -13.67 0.68 2.45
CA ILE A 87 -14.80 0.03 3.15
C ILE A 87 -14.67 0.22 4.66
N ASN A 88 -13.47 0.03 5.23
CA ASN A 88 -13.24 0.22 6.66
C ASN A 88 -13.48 1.68 7.08
N LEU A 89 -12.99 2.66 6.32
CA LEU A 89 -13.24 4.08 6.59
C LEU A 89 -14.73 4.42 6.56
N LYS A 90 -15.47 3.91 5.57
CA LYS A 90 -16.93 4.09 5.48
C LYS A 90 -17.66 3.45 6.67
N LEU A 91 -17.22 2.27 7.10
CA LEU A 91 -17.78 1.58 8.26
C LEU A 91 -17.50 2.37 9.54
N ASP A 92 -16.30 2.90 9.71
CA ASP A 92 -15.91 3.73 10.85
C ASP A 92 -16.76 5.01 10.92
N PHE A 93 -16.92 5.74 9.81
CA PHE A 93 -17.78 6.93 9.76
C PHE A 93 -19.24 6.62 10.04
N SER A 94 -19.79 5.54 9.48
CA SER A 94 -21.16 5.10 9.77
C SER A 94 -21.34 4.79 11.27
N SER A 95 -20.36 4.13 11.89
CA SER A 95 -20.40 3.78 13.31
C SER A 95 -20.34 5.03 14.18
N ILE A 96 -19.48 6.00 13.84
CA ILE A 96 -19.37 7.27 14.56
C ILE A 96 -20.66 8.09 14.42
N LYS A 97 -21.25 8.14 13.22
CA LYS A 97 -22.53 8.79 12.98
C LYS A 97 -23.66 8.17 13.81
N GLU A 98 -23.71 6.85 13.88
CA GLU A 98 -24.69 6.14 14.70
C GLU A 98 -24.48 6.42 16.20
N LEU A 99 -23.24 6.41 16.68
CA LEU A 99 -22.91 6.78 18.05
C LEU A 99 -23.35 8.22 18.36
N ALA A 100 -23.01 9.18 17.50
CA ALA A 100 -23.42 10.57 17.65
C ALA A 100 -24.95 10.71 17.72
N TYR A 101 -25.68 9.98 16.87
CA TYR A 101 -27.13 9.91 16.93
C TYR A 101 -27.60 9.35 18.28
N GLN A 102 -27.09 8.20 18.73
CA GLN A 102 -27.48 7.59 19.99
C GLN A 102 -27.20 8.52 21.18
N LEU A 103 -26.03 9.16 21.22
CA LEU A 103 -25.66 10.14 22.24
C LEU A 103 -26.66 11.31 22.27
N SER A 104 -27.18 11.73 21.11
CA SER A 104 -28.16 12.83 21.05
C SER A 104 -29.52 12.48 21.65
N GLN A 105 -29.85 11.18 21.68
CA GLN A 105 -31.09 10.66 22.26
C GLN A 105 -30.94 10.34 23.75
N ILE A 106 -29.73 10.37 24.32
CA ILE A 106 -29.53 10.10 25.75
C ILE A 106 -30.18 11.22 26.54
N ASP A 107 -31.16 10.85 27.35
CA ASP A 107 -31.78 11.78 28.28
C ASP A 107 -30.82 12.06 29.45
N THR A 108 -30.44 13.33 29.62
CA THR A 108 -29.57 13.79 30.70
C THR A 108 -30.29 14.74 31.65
N PHE A 109 -30.52 14.27 32.88
CA PHE A 109 -31.00 15.10 34.00
C PHE A 109 -29.87 15.61 34.92
N ILE A 110 -28.68 15.01 34.79
CA ILE A 110 -27.50 15.34 35.60
C ILE A 110 -26.62 16.32 34.80
N PRO A 111 -26.40 17.55 35.29
CA PRO A 111 -25.65 18.55 34.52
C PRO A 111 -24.22 18.14 34.17
N LYS A 112 -23.56 17.34 35.02
CA LYS A 112 -22.24 16.79 34.72
C LYS A 112 -22.26 15.91 33.47
N LEU A 113 -23.30 15.08 33.32
CA LEU A 113 -23.44 14.19 32.16
C LEU A 113 -23.76 14.99 30.89
N TYR A 114 -24.63 16.00 30.99
CA TYR A 114 -24.91 16.92 29.90
C TYR A 114 -23.64 17.60 29.36
N ILE A 115 -22.82 18.16 30.26
CA ILE A 115 -21.56 18.82 29.87
C ILE A 115 -20.59 17.82 29.21
N SER A 116 -20.50 16.59 29.73
CA SER A 116 -19.65 15.55 29.15
C SER A 116 -20.09 15.16 27.75
N LEU A 117 -21.38 14.90 27.54
CA LEU A 117 -21.91 14.55 26.22
C LEU A 117 -21.76 15.69 25.22
N LYS A 118 -22.06 16.92 25.63
CA LYS A 118 -21.83 18.12 24.81
C LYS A 118 -20.35 18.25 24.41
N ARG A 119 -19.43 17.97 25.33
CA ARG A 119 -17.99 17.98 25.02
C ARG A 119 -17.60 16.88 24.03
N ILE A 120 -18.22 15.70 24.10
CA ILE A 120 -17.98 14.64 23.13
C ILE A 120 -18.36 15.10 21.71
N PHE A 121 -19.51 15.74 21.53
CA PHE A 121 -19.91 16.32 20.24
C PHE A 121 -18.92 17.38 19.74
N ILE A 122 -18.49 18.30 20.62
CA ILE A 122 -17.51 19.32 20.26
C ILE A 122 -16.20 18.67 19.82
N ASN A 123 -15.69 17.71 20.58
CA ASN A 123 -14.46 17.01 20.23
C ASN A 123 -14.56 16.24 18.90
N MET A 124 -15.75 15.72 18.56
CA MET A 124 -15.99 15.10 17.26
C MET A 124 -15.98 16.14 16.11
N LEU A 125 -16.54 17.33 16.34
CA LEU A 125 -16.55 18.44 15.37
C LEU A 125 -15.19 19.14 15.23
N GLU A 126 -14.34 19.09 16.26
CA GLU A 126 -12.97 19.60 16.21
C GLU A 126 -12.01 18.62 15.50
N ASN A 127 -12.41 17.36 15.29
CA ASN A 127 -11.57 16.37 14.64
C ASN A 127 -11.62 16.50 13.12
N GLU A 128 -10.50 16.91 12.51
CA GLU A 128 -10.33 17.03 11.05
C GLU A 128 -10.60 15.71 10.31
N GLU A 129 -10.36 14.55 10.93
CA GLU A 129 -10.62 13.25 10.30
C GLU A 129 -12.11 12.95 10.09
N LEU A 130 -12.99 13.68 10.78
CA LEU A 130 -14.45 13.49 10.74
C LEU A 130 -15.17 14.56 9.91
N GLU A 131 -14.44 15.41 9.18
CA GLU A 131 -14.99 16.52 8.41
C GLU A 131 -16.15 16.08 7.49
N GLU A 132 -16.04 14.90 6.86
CA GLU A 132 -17.08 14.34 5.98
C GLU A 132 -18.44 14.11 6.66
N ILE A 133 -18.46 13.92 7.98
CA ILE A 133 -19.68 13.68 8.77
C ILE A 133 -19.98 14.80 9.77
N HIS A 134 -19.24 15.92 9.75
CA HIS A 134 -19.45 17.04 10.67
C HIS A 134 -20.88 17.58 10.61
N ASP A 135 -21.44 17.75 9.41
CA ASP A 135 -22.83 18.23 9.24
C ASP A 135 -23.85 17.35 9.98
N ASP A 136 -23.68 16.03 9.93
CA ASP A 136 -24.54 15.08 10.63
C ASP A 136 -24.35 15.17 12.15
N ILE A 137 -23.10 15.26 12.60
CA ILE A 137 -22.75 15.36 14.03
C ILE A 137 -23.26 16.68 14.61
N GLU A 138 -23.14 17.78 13.88
CA GLU A 138 -23.64 19.10 14.27
C GLU A 138 -25.16 19.07 14.42
N LYS A 139 -25.87 18.48 13.45
CA LYS A 139 -27.31 18.28 13.54
C LYS A 139 -27.72 17.49 14.79
N TYR A 140 -27.00 16.43 15.13
CA TYR A 140 -27.29 15.63 16.34
C TYR A 140 -26.96 16.38 17.64
N LYS A 141 -25.86 17.14 17.66
CA LYS A 141 -25.52 18.03 18.77
C LYS A 141 -26.60 19.07 18.98
N ASP A 142 -27.06 19.73 17.93
CA ASP A 142 -28.08 20.78 18.01
C ASP A 142 -29.42 20.22 18.49
N TYR A 143 -29.80 19.03 18.01
CA TYR A 143 -30.95 18.32 18.54
C TYR A 143 -30.80 18.01 20.04
N PHE A 144 -29.64 17.48 20.45
CA PHE A 144 -29.34 17.20 21.85
C PHE A 144 -29.46 18.46 22.71
N GLU A 145 -28.88 19.58 22.28
CA GLU A 145 -28.96 20.85 22.98
C GLU A 145 -30.40 21.36 23.05
N ALA A 146 -31.16 21.33 21.96
CA ALA A 146 -32.55 21.78 21.92
C ALA A 146 -33.45 21.00 22.92
N VAL A 147 -33.29 19.67 23.00
CA VAL A 147 -34.06 18.82 23.91
C VAL A 147 -33.73 19.06 25.39
N HIS A 148 -32.51 19.50 25.68
CA HIS A 148 -32.01 19.63 27.06
C HIS A 148 -31.95 21.08 27.57
N SER A 149 -31.91 22.08 26.70
CA SER A 149 -31.78 23.51 27.04
C SER A 149 -32.95 24.06 27.85
N SER A 150 -34.14 23.49 27.69
CA SER A 150 -35.38 23.90 28.37
C SER A 150 -35.55 23.27 29.76
N ARG A 151 -34.64 22.39 30.17
CA ARG A 151 -34.76 21.62 31.42
C ARG A 151 -34.08 22.36 32.57
N LYS A 152 -34.75 22.44 33.73
CA LYS A 152 -34.13 22.89 34.99
C LYS A 152 -33.10 21.85 35.45
N MET A 153 -31.85 21.98 35.01
CA MET A 153 -30.77 21.13 35.48
C MET A 153 -30.36 21.53 36.91
N PHE A 154 -30.41 20.58 37.84
CA PHE A 154 -29.99 20.82 39.22
C PHE A 154 -28.45 20.75 39.31
N PHE A 155 -27.79 21.90 39.30
CA PHE A 155 -26.35 21.97 39.55
C PHE A 155 -26.10 21.88 41.06
N PRO A 156 -25.54 20.78 41.59
CA PRO A 156 -25.18 20.72 42.99
C PRO A 156 -24.17 21.83 43.27
N LYS A 157 -24.47 22.70 44.24
CA LYS A 157 -23.53 23.74 44.69
C LYS A 157 -22.21 23.07 45.07
N LYS A 158 -21.11 23.49 44.43
CA LYS A 158 -19.75 23.13 44.84
C LYS A 158 -19.62 23.42 46.33
N LYS A 159 -19.43 22.39 47.17
CA LYS A 159 -18.95 22.62 48.53
C LYS A 159 -17.53 23.18 48.38
N ALA A 160 -17.37 24.43 48.79
CA ALA A 160 -16.07 25.10 48.89
C ALA A 160 -15.19 24.38 49.93
#